data_AF-A0A927GKD9-F1
#
_entry.id   AF-A0A927GKD9-F1
#
_cell.length_a   1.000
_cell.length_b   1.000
_cell.length_c   1.000
_cell.angle_alpha   90.00
_cell.angle_beta   90.00
_cell.angle_gamma   90.00
#
_symmetry.space_group_name_H-M   'P 1'
#
loop_
_entity.id
_entity.type
_entity.pdbx_description
1 polymer ?
#
loop_
_entity_poly.entity_id
_entity_poly.type
_entity_poly.pdbx_seq_one_letter_code
_entity_poly.pdbx_strand_id
1 'polypeptide(L)'
;MNFSDWTEPKFKQIQLTFRNGSYVVPPGCRKEILTHPSGDGRVVEVALFQEHRYAFYYWLNWTRESKQVAPPCLVSLDWHQDLGYPGDIEQEWLDKLDQTDNAAVAGFCWASLPGNNDGQIMAAAYLNLIGNVYVHCRDGNGDDWDDEHFEDKFGNSHIVRKFKTPQQLEAALFASNEQAVYFDIDLDFFTYRNHFSEGGNSFTYMPKAKIVKLLAADAPLIQWIFSRLAGFTIATEPEFCGGISKSNKLLDILNKLYFTPDLFHDECEWKHL
;
A
#
# COMPACT_ATOMS: atom_id res chain seq x y z
N MET A 1 31.39 30.76 -27.77
CA MET A 1 31.22 30.58 -26.31
C MET A 1 31.48 29.12 -26.02
N ASN A 2 32.50 28.82 -25.20
CA ASN A 2 32.84 27.45 -24.82
C ASN A 2 31.81 26.91 -23.82
N PHE A 3 31.33 25.70 -24.04
CA PHE A 3 30.43 24.96 -23.14
C PHE A 3 31.17 24.31 -21.94
N SER A 4 32.35 24.81 -21.57
CA SER A 4 33.24 24.18 -20.57
C SER A 4 32.98 24.59 -19.12
N ASP A 5 32.09 25.55 -18.85
CA ASP A 5 31.98 26.19 -17.53
C ASP A 5 30.70 25.80 -16.76
N TRP A 6 29.99 24.74 -17.19
CA TRP A 6 28.95 24.14 -16.37
C TRP A 6 29.59 23.21 -15.34
N THR A 7 30.07 23.78 -14.24
CA THR A 7 30.36 22.99 -13.04
C THR A 7 29.04 22.39 -12.55
N GLU A 8 28.99 21.05 -12.44
CA GLU A 8 27.88 20.35 -11.79
C GLU A 8 27.54 21.04 -10.46
N PRO A 9 26.25 21.27 -10.15
CA PRO A 9 25.88 21.75 -8.85
C PRO A 9 26.40 20.75 -7.82
N LYS A 10 27.34 21.19 -6.97
CA LYS A 10 27.77 20.43 -5.79
C LYS A 10 26.56 20.30 -4.87
N PHE A 11 25.80 19.21 -5.01
CA PHE A 11 24.77 18.85 -4.05
C PHE A 11 25.47 18.61 -2.72
N LYS A 12 25.36 19.60 -1.82
CA LYS A 12 25.82 19.46 -0.45
C LYS A 12 24.82 18.53 0.23
N GLN A 13 25.18 17.26 0.40
CA GLN A 13 24.37 16.30 1.12
C GLN A 13 24.21 16.81 2.55
N ILE A 14 23.02 17.30 2.89
CA ILE A 14 22.70 17.77 4.23
C ILE A 14 22.43 16.52 5.07
N GLN A 15 23.30 16.25 6.03
CA GLN A 15 23.04 15.21 7.02
C GLN A 15 21.98 15.73 7.98
N LEU A 16 20.75 15.21 7.87
CA LEU A 16 19.66 15.51 8.79
C LEU A 16 19.87 14.71 10.08
N THR A 17 19.85 15.39 11.22
CA THR A 17 19.85 14.73 12.54
C THR A 17 18.48 14.89 13.16
N PHE A 18 17.78 13.77 13.35
CA PHE A 18 16.46 13.77 13.99
C PHE A 18 16.61 13.62 15.50
N ARG A 19 16.08 14.59 16.26
CA ARG A 19 16.09 14.53 17.73
C ARG A 19 15.35 13.30 18.27
N ASN A 20 14.32 12.84 17.56
CA ASN A 20 13.46 11.71 17.90
C ASN A 20 13.22 10.86 16.65
N GLY A 21 14.28 10.26 16.09
CA GLY A 21 14.21 9.50 14.83
C GLY A 21 13.16 8.38 14.82
N SER A 22 12.95 7.71 15.96
CA SER A 22 11.94 6.66 16.13
C SER A 22 10.48 7.13 15.95
N TYR A 23 10.22 8.44 16.03
CA TYR A 23 8.88 9.01 15.86
C TYR A 23 8.69 9.69 14.49
N VAL A 24 9.71 9.66 13.64
CA VAL A 24 9.62 10.21 12.29
C VAL A 24 8.80 9.27 11.43
N VAL A 25 7.76 9.80 10.80
CA VAL A 25 6.91 9.10 9.82
C VAL A 25 6.92 9.91 8.52
N PRO A 26 6.60 9.32 7.35
CA PRO A 26 6.43 10.10 6.14
C PRO A 26 5.34 11.19 6.31
N PRO A 27 5.43 12.30 5.56
CA PRO A 27 4.49 13.41 5.69
C PRO A 27 3.07 12.97 5.30
N GLY A 28 2.07 13.52 6.01
CA GLY A 28 0.66 13.23 5.71
C GLY A 28 0.18 11.84 6.19
N CYS A 29 0.99 11.12 6.97
CA CYS A 29 0.65 9.82 7.52
C CYS A 29 0.00 9.92 8.91
N ARG A 30 -0.96 9.02 9.19
CA ARG A 30 -1.57 8.75 10.49
C ARG A 30 -1.70 7.24 10.68
N LYS A 31 -1.71 6.78 11.93
CA LYS A 31 -1.91 5.37 12.27
C LYS A 31 -2.69 5.22 13.56
N GLU A 32 -3.42 4.11 13.67
CA GLU A 32 -4.22 3.74 14.83
C GLU A 32 -4.08 2.24 15.08
N ILE A 33 -4.03 1.85 16.35
CA ILE A 33 -3.94 0.44 16.75
C ILE A 33 -5.31 0.03 17.26
N LEU A 34 -5.93 -0.93 16.60
CA LEU A 34 -7.25 -1.46 16.94
C LEU A 34 -7.12 -2.91 17.40
N THR A 35 -8.16 -3.43 18.08
CA THR A 35 -8.30 -4.89 18.25
C THR A 35 -8.30 -5.57 16.89
N HIS A 36 -7.89 -6.83 16.81
CA HIS A 36 -7.89 -7.54 15.54
C HIS A 36 -9.35 -7.78 15.09
N PRO A 37 -9.72 -7.56 13.81
CA PRO A 37 -11.11 -7.60 13.34
C PRO A 37 -11.76 -9.00 13.40
N SER A 38 -11.01 -10.05 13.74
CA SER A 38 -11.57 -11.37 14.05
C SER A 38 -12.11 -11.49 15.49
N GLY A 39 -11.81 -10.54 16.37
CA GLY A 39 -12.17 -10.61 17.79
C GLY A 39 -11.31 -11.58 18.62
N ASP A 40 -10.17 -12.06 18.11
CA ASP A 40 -9.32 -13.06 18.77
C ASP A 40 -8.38 -12.51 19.88
N GLY A 41 -8.50 -11.23 20.22
CA GLY A 41 -7.71 -10.58 21.26
C GLY A 41 -6.33 -10.10 20.81
N ARG A 42 -5.93 -10.31 19.54
CA ARG A 42 -4.77 -9.64 18.96
C ARG A 42 -5.10 -8.17 18.65
N VAL A 43 -4.09 -7.43 18.20
CA VAL A 43 -4.24 -6.06 17.68
C VAL A 43 -3.72 -5.97 16.27
N VAL A 44 -4.17 -4.96 15.53
CA VAL A 44 -3.70 -4.63 14.19
C VAL A 44 -3.55 -3.12 14.06
N GLU A 45 -2.53 -2.69 13.33
CA GLU A 45 -2.36 -1.27 12.99
C GLU A 45 -3.05 -0.95 11.66
N VAL A 46 -3.84 0.13 11.66
CA VAL A 46 -4.45 0.73 10.48
C VAL A 46 -3.74 2.05 10.19
N ALA A 47 -3.17 2.17 8.99
CA ALA A 47 -2.43 3.33 8.53
C ALA A 47 -3.19 4.07 7.42
N LEU A 48 -3.24 5.40 7.51
CA LEU A 48 -3.82 6.29 6.51
C LEU A 48 -2.76 7.27 6.02
N PHE A 49 -2.64 7.43 4.71
CA PHE A 49 -1.67 8.36 4.11
C PHE A 49 -2.12 8.92 2.76
N GLN A 50 -1.42 9.94 2.27
CA GLN A 50 -1.80 10.65 1.03
C GLN A 50 -1.22 10.06 -0.24
N GLU A 51 0.03 9.59 -0.21
CA GLU A 51 0.73 9.04 -1.37
C GLU A 51 0.92 7.54 -1.15
N HIS A 52 0.54 6.71 -2.13
CA HIS A 52 0.53 5.26 -1.96
C HIS A 52 1.90 4.68 -1.63
N ARG A 53 2.97 5.29 -2.14
CA ARG A 53 4.36 4.90 -1.84
C ARG A 53 4.70 4.86 -0.34
N TYR A 54 3.95 5.56 0.51
CA TYR A 54 4.16 5.51 1.97
C TYR A 54 3.71 4.20 2.61
N ALA A 55 3.03 3.32 1.88
CA ALA A 55 2.71 1.97 2.34
C ALA A 55 3.98 1.16 2.69
N PHE A 56 5.07 1.35 1.92
CA PHE A 56 6.37 0.73 2.18
C PHE A 56 6.86 0.96 3.61
N TYR A 57 6.72 2.17 4.14
CA TYR A 57 7.13 2.53 5.51
C TYR A 57 6.42 1.65 6.55
N TYR A 58 5.12 1.41 6.35
CA TYR A 58 4.31 0.63 7.27
C TYR A 58 4.60 -0.86 7.18
N TRP A 59 4.65 -1.40 5.96
CA TRP A 59 5.00 -2.82 5.75
C TRP A 59 6.38 -3.15 6.33
N LEU A 60 7.37 -2.27 6.14
CA LEU A 60 8.69 -2.42 6.73
C LEU A 60 8.62 -2.48 8.27
N ASN A 61 7.94 -1.51 8.88
CA ASN A 61 7.85 -1.44 10.33
C ASN A 61 7.11 -2.64 10.93
N TRP A 62 5.99 -3.04 10.33
CA TRP A 62 5.22 -4.20 10.78
C TRP A 62 6.02 -5.49 10.64
N THR A 63 6.75 -5.68 9.54
CA THR A 63 7.57 -6.86 9.33
C THR A 63 8.76 -6.89 10.30
N ARG A 64 9.38 -5.73 10.58
CA ARG A 64 10.44 -5.62 11.59
C ARG A 64 9.97 -5.97 13.00
N GLU A 65 8.72 -5.63 13.35
CA GLU A 65 8.12 -5.92 14.65
C GLU A 65 7.51 -7.33 14.75
N SER A 66 7.28 -7.97 13.60
CA SER A 66 6.72 -9.31 13.49
C SER A 66 7.71 -10.39 13.94
N LYS A 67 7.17 -11.46 14.55
CA LYS A 67 7.90 -12.70 14.86
C LYS A 67 7.67 -13.80 13.82
N GLN A 68 6.97 -13.48 12.74
CA GLN A 68 6.65 -14.47 11.71
C GLN A 68 7.91 -14.87 10.94
N VAL A 69 7.98 -16.15 10.57
CA VAL A 69 9.12 -16.71 9.81
C VAL A 69 9.07 -16.28 8.35
N ALA A 70 7.86 -16.11 7.80
CA ALA A 70 7.61 -15.63 6.45
C ALA A 70 6.80 -14.33 6.52
N PRO A 71 7.05 -13.37 5.61
CA PRO A 71 6.28 -12.14 5.58
C PRO A 71 4.82 -12.40 5.17
N PRO A 72 3.86 -11.60 5.68
CA PRO A 72 2.47 -11.62 5.20
C PRO A 72 2.37 -11.40 3.69
N CYS A 73 1.41 -12.04 3.02
CA CYS A 73 1.11 -11.68 1.64
C CYS A 73 0.48 -10.29 1.56
N LEU A 74 0.65 -9.62 0.42
CA LEU A 74 -0.02 -8.36 0.13
C LEU A 74 -1.30 -8.65 -0.66
N VAL A 75 -2.42 -8.14 -0.17
CA VAL A 75 -3.66 -8.04 -0.94
C VAL A 75 -3.97 -6.56 -1.13
N SER A 76 -3.86 -6.07 -2.37
CA SER A 76 -4.09 -4.67 -2.70
C SER A 76 -5.32 -4.50 -3.61
N LEU A 77 -6.14 -3.50 -3.29
CA LEU A 77 -7.19 -2.97 -4.15
C LEU A 77 -6.73 -1.61 -4.67
N ASP A 78 -6.41 -1.53 -5.95
CA ASP A 78 -5.70 -0.39 -6.52
C ASP A 78 -6.19 -0.12 -7.94
N TRP A 79 -6.31 1.12 -8.39
CA TRP A 79 -6.59 1.33 -9.81
C TRP A 79 -5.42 0.84 -10.69
N HIS A 80 -4.21 1.18 -10.29
CA HIS A 80 -2.94 0.85 -10.91
C HIS A 80 -2.45 -0.54 -10.49
N GLN A 81 -1.39 -1.03 -11.13
CA GLN A 81 -0.75 -2.29 -10.72
C GLN A 81 0.26 -2.07 -9.60
N ASP A 82 1.00 -0.96 -9.69
CA ASP A 82 2.08 -0.58 -8.79
C ASP A 82 3.16 -1.63 -8.60
N LEU A 83 3.48 -2.29 -9.71
CA LEU A 83 4.49 -3.33 -9.83
C LEU A 83 5.78 -2.85 -10.50
N GLY A 84 6.11 -1.56 -10.37
CA GLY A 84 7.35 -0.98 -10.87
C GLY A 84 8.56 -1.62 -10.17
N TYR A 85 9.30 -2.46 -10.89
CA TYR A 85 10.47 -3.14 -10.33
C TYR A 85 11.60 -2.15 -10.03
N PRO A 86 12.30 -2.29 -8.88
CA PRO A 86 13.43 -1.44 -8.59
C PRO A 86 14.56 -1.69 -9.59
N GLY A 87 14.99 -0.65 -10.30
CA GLY A 87 16.16 -0.71 -11.18
C GLY A 87 17.46 -0.81 -10.38
N ASP A 88 18.59 -1.03 -11.05
CA ASP A 88 19.90 -1.27 -10.41
C ASP A 88 20.26 -0.22 -9.35
N ILE A 89 20.02 1.07 -9.63
CA ILE A 89 20.31 2.17 -8.71
C ILE A 89 19.39 2.13 -7.48
N GLU A 90 18.11 1.82 -7.68
CA GLU A 90 17.14 1.74 -6.59
C GLU A 90 17.43 0.52 -5.69
N GLN A 91 17.81 -0.62 -6.28
CA GLN A 91 18.28 -1.78 -5.54
C GLN A 91 19.51 -1.43 -4.68
N GLU A 92 20.48 -0.70 -5.23
CA GLU A 92 21.63 -0.23 -4.44
C GLU A 92 21.21 0.67 -3.26
N TRP A 93 20.18 1.49 -3.42
CA TRP A 93 19.66 2.32 -2.33
C TRP A 93 18.92 1.50 -1.29
N LEU A 94 18.09 0.54 -1.71
CA LEU A 94 17.39 -0.42 -0.83
C LEU A 94 18.39 -1.28 -0.04
N ASP A 95 19.51 -1.66 -0.65
CA ASP A 95 20.60 -2.42 0.00
C ASP A 95 21.30 -1.63 1.10
N LYS A 96 21.42 -0.31 0.92
CA LYS A 96 22.10 0.60 1.85
C LYS A 96 21.13 1.24 2.86
N LEU A 97 19.82 1.01 2.72
CA LEU A 97 18.80 1.58 3.60
C LEU A 97 18.96 1.02 5.02
N ASP A 98 19.07 1.90 6.01
CA ASP A 98 18.97 1.49 7.42
C ASP A 98 17.50 1.22 7.78
N GLN A 99 17.10 -0.03 7.64
CA GLN A 99 15.74 -0.50 7.93
C GLN A 99 15.40 -0.49 9.43
N THR A 100 16.39 -0.24 10.30
CA THR A 100 16.16 -0.16 11.75
C THR A 100 15.84 1.26 12.22
N ASP A 101 16.06 2.27 11.38
CA ASP A 101 15.80 3.68 11.69
C ASP A 101 14.56 4.19 10.95
N ASN A 102 13.50 4.52 11.70
CA ASN A 102 12.27 5.08 11.15
C ASN A 102 12.52 6.37 10.36
N ALA A 103 13.50 7.20 10.75
CA ALA A 103 13.79 8.43 10.04
C ALA A 103 14.46 8.17 8.68
N ALA A 104 15.35 7.16 8.61
CA ALA A 104 15.95 6.73 7.36
C ALA A 104 14.88 6.17 6.41
N VAL A 105 14.01 5.29 6.90
CA VAL A 105 12.92 4.71 6.09
C VAL A 105 11.91 5.76 5.65
N ALA A 106 11.48 6.66 6.54
CA ALA A 106 10.56 7.74 6.19
C ALA A 106 11.17 8.69 5.15
N GLY A 107 12.45 9.04 5.32
CA GLY A 107 13.19 9.83 4.34
C GLY A 107 13.30 9.14 2.99
N PHE A 108 13.57 7.84 2.97
CA PHE A 108 13.63 7.04 1.74
C PHE A 108 12.28 7.02 1.01
N CYS A 109 11.17 6.77 1.73
CA CYS A 109 9.84 6.75 1.13
C CYS A 109 9.47 8.11 0.50
N TRP A 110 9.84 9.20 1.17
CA TRP A 110 9.53 10.55 0.70
C TRP A 110 10.42 11.04 -0.45
N ALA A 111 11.73 10.74 -0.39
CA ALA A 111 12.73 11.36 -1.26
C ALA A 111 13.33 10.43 -2.30
N SER A 112 13.20 9.11 -2.15
CA SER A 112 13.93 8.12 -2.97
C SER A 112 13.02 7.17 -3.73
N LEU A 113 11.86 6.79 -3.20
CA LEU A 113 10.88 6.01 -3.96
C LEU A 113 10.36 6.80 -5.16
N PRO A 114 10.02 6.13 -6.28
CA PRO A 114 9.52 6.76 -7.49
C PRO A 114 8.33 7.71 -7.19
N GLY A 115 8.38 8.91 -7.77
CA GLY A 115 7.37 9.95 -7.53
C GLY A 115 6.03 9.72 -8.23
N ASN A 116 5.96 8.72 -9.11
CA ASN A 116 4.74 8.22 -9.75
C ASN A 116 4.03 7.15 -8.90
N ASN A 117 4.51 6.86 -7.69
CA ASN A 117 3.87 5.97 -6.71
C ASN A 117 3.66 4.51 -7.18
N ASP A 118 4.52 3.98 -8.06
CA ASP A 118 4.34 2.62 -8.62
C ASP A 118 5.39 1.60 -8.13
N GLY A 119 6.34 2.00 -7.28
CA GLY A 119 7.51 1.18 -6.92
C GLY A 119 7.46 0.49 -5.55
N GLN A 120 6.56 0.92 -4.66
CA GLN A 120 6.53 0.52 -3.25
C GLN A 120 6.33 -0.98 -3.05
N ILE A 121 5.49 -1.64 -3.87
CA ILE A 121 5.21 -3.06 -3.73
C ILE A 121 6.46 -3.87 -4.06
N MET A 122 7.08 -3.61 -5.21
CA MET A 122 8.26 -4.37 -5.63
C MET A 122 9.51 -4.01 -4.83
N ALA A 123 9.65 -2.77 -4.36
CA ALA A 123 10.67 -2.42 -3.38
C ALA A 123 10.50 -3.20 -2.07
N ALA A 124 9.26 -3.35 -1.58
CA ALA A 124 8.97 -4.13 -0.37
C ALA A 124 9.20 -5.63 -0.58
N ALA A 125 8.77 -6.17 -1.72
CA ALA A 125 9.01 -7.58 -2.09
C ALA A 125 10.51 -7.86 -2.24
N TYR A 126 11.27 -6.97 -2.86
CA TYR A 126 12.74 -7.09 -3.01
C TYR A 126 13.46 -7.20 -1.66
N LEU A 127 12.95 -6.54 -0.63
CA LEU A 127 13.46 -6.61 0.74
C LEU A 127 12.83 -7.72 1.60
N ASN A 128 12.01 -8.61 1.02
CA ASN A 128 11.25 -9.66 1.71
C ASN A 128 10.35 -9.11 2.83
N LEU A 129 9.85 -7.88 2.68
CA LEU A 129 8.95 -7.27 3.66
C LEU A 129 7.51 -7.74 3.49
N ILE A 130 7.16 -8.15 2.27
CA ILE A 130 5.88 -8.74 1.88
C ILE A 130 6.12 -10.06 1.15
N GLY A 131 5.19 -11.00 1.29
CA GLY A 131 5.21 -12.32 0.66
C GLY A 131 4.70 -12.27 -0.77
N ASN A 132 3.81 -13.20 -1.12
CA ASN A 132 3.13 -13.18 -2.42
C ASN A 132 2.26 -11.93 -2.56
N VAL A 133 2.08 -11.46 -3.79
CA VAL A 133 1.39 -10.22 -4.11
C VAL A 133 0.14 -10.52 -4.91
N TYR A 134 -1.00 -10.01 -4.44
CA TYR A 134 -2.31 -10.17 -5.06
C TYR A 134 -2.92 -8.78 -5.29
N VAL A 135 -2.93 -8.31 -6.53
CA VAL A 135 -3.45 -6.97 -6.88
C VAL A 135 -4.76 -7.11 -7.65
N HIS A 136 -5.85 -6.57 -7.11
CA HIS A 136 -7.05 -6.34 -7.90
C HIS A 136 -7.01 -4.94 -8.50
N CYS A 137 -6.63 -4.87 -9.77
CA CYS A 137 -6.46 -3.63 -10.50
C CYS A 137 -7.40 -3.44 -11.69
N ARG A 138 -7.35 -2.23 -12.27
CA ARG A 138 -8.03 -1.88 -13.53
C ARG A 138 -7.07 -1.67 -14.68
N ASP A 139 -5.84 -1.27 -14.37
CA ASP A 139 -4.79 -1.00 -15.35
C ASP A 139 -4.09 -2.29 -15.79
N GLY A 140 -3.85 -2.43 -17.10
CA GLY A 140 -3.16 -3.57 -17.69
C GLY A 140 -3.64 -3.94 -19.10
N ASN A 141 -2.69 -4.31 -19.96
CA ASN A 141 -2.90 -4.68 -21.36
C ASN A 141 -2.26 -6.04 -21.69
N GLY A 142 -2.85 -6.77 -22.64
CA GLY A 142 -2.21 -7.98 -23.20
C GLY A 142 -1.79 -9.01 -22.15
N ASP A 143 -0.49 -9.26 -22.07
CA ASP A 143 0.17 -10.26 -21.22
C ASP A 143 0.35 -9.79 -19.76
N ASP A 144 -0.01 -8.54 -19.44
CA ASP A 144 0.05 -8.00 -18.07
C ASP A 144 -0.80 -8.78 -17.05
N TRP A 145 -1.59 -9.76 -17.48
CA TRP A 145 -2.50 -10.52 -16.61
C TRP A 145 -1.96 -11.90 -16.25
N ASP A 146 -0.79 -12.28 -16.77
CA ASP A 146 -0.15 -13.54 -16.45
C ASP A 146 0.48 -13.51 -15.05
N ASP A 147 0.54 -14.69 -14.41
CA ASP A 147 1.24 -14.87 -13.14
C ASP A 147 2.75 -14.63 -13.35
N GLU A 148 3.34 -13.80 -12.49
CA GLU A 148 4.77 -13.53 -12.49
C GLU A 148 5.45 -14.18 -11.30
N HIS A 149 6.70 -14.61 -11.51
CA HIS A 149 7.57 -15.10 -10.45
C HIS A 149 8.73 -14.14 -10.27
N PHE A 150 8.97 -13.76 -9.02
CA PHE A 150 10.04 -12.85 -8.63
C PHE A 150 10.91 -13.50 -7.55
N GLU A 151 12.23 -13.29 -7.62
CA GLU A 151 13.16 -13.70 -6.57
C GLU A 151 13.66 -12.44 -5.85
N ASP A 152 13.51 -12.41 -4.52
CA ASP A 152 14.00 -11.29 -3.71
C ASP A 152 15.53 -11.30 -3.57
N LYS A 153 16.08 -10.28 -2.91
CA LYS A 153 17.54 -10.17 -2.72
C LYS A 153 18.14 -11.29 -1.84
N PHE A 154 17.32 -12.07 -1.15
CA PHE A 154 17.72 -13.14 -0.25
C PHE A 154 17.50 -14.54 -0.86
N GLY A 155 17.00 -14.62 -2.10
CA GLY A 155 16.73 -15.87 -2.81
C GLY A 155 15.36 -16.49 -2.50
N ASN A 156 14.44 -15.77 -1.85
CA ASN A 156 13.06 -16.25 -1.67
C ASN A 156 12.26 -15.99 -2.94
N SER A 157 11.38 -16.94 -3.29
CA SER A 157 10.50 -16.82 -4.45
C SER A 157 9.12 -16.29 -4.04
N HIS A 158 8.66 -15.30 -4.79
CA HIS A 158 7.36 -14.67 -4.67
C HIS A 158 6.56 -14.90 -5.95
N ILE A 159 5.23 -14.96 -5.80
CA ILE A 159 4.29 -14.96 -6.91
C ILE A 159 3.57 -13.62 -6.90
N VAL A 160 3.50 -12.98 -8.06
CA VAL A 160 2.72 -11.76 -8.28
C VAL A 160 1.54 -12.08 -9.18
N ARG A 161 0.32 -11.80 -8.70
CA ARG A 161 -0.93 -12.09 -9.40
C ARG A 161 -1.80 -10.86 -9.53
N LYS A 162 -2.38 -10.68 -10.71
CA LYS A 162 -3.25 -9.55 -11.06
C LYS A 162 -4.65 -10.03 -11.38
N PHE A 163 -5.66 -9.30 -10.91
CA PHE A 163 -7.06 -9.72 -11.03
C PHE A 163 -7.94 -8.61 -11.61
N LYS A 164 -8.71 -8.95 -12.65
CA LYS A 164 -9.70 -8.04 -13.26
C LYS A 164 -11.00 -7.97 -12.46
N THR A 165 -11.28 -9.00 -11.67
CA THR A 165 -12.56 -9.14 -10.97
C THR A 165 -12.35 -9.59 -9.52
N PRO A 166 -13.24 -9.19 -8.61
CA PRO A 166 -13.19 -9.65 -7.22
C PRO A 166 -13.29 -11.17 -7.10
N GLN A 167 -14.03 -11.83 -8.00
CA GLN A 167 -14.22 -13.29 -7.97
C GLN A 167 -12.93 -14.05 -8.27
N GLN A 168 -12.07 -13.52 -9.15
CA GLN A 168 -10.78 -14.14 -9.44
C GLN A 168 -9.82 -14.01 -8.25
N LEU A 169 -9.76 -12.82 -7.63
CA LEU A 169 -8.99 -12.60 -6.41
C LEU A 169 -9.46 -13.54 -5.28
N GLU A 170 -10.77 -13.61 -5.05
CA GLU A 170 -11.37 -14.49 -4.04
C GLU A 170 -10.99 -15.96 -4.28
N ALA A 171 -11.15 -16.46 -5.51
CA ALA A 171 -10.79 -17.83 -5.85
C ALA A 171 -9.30 -18.12 -5.63
N ALA A 172 -8.42 -17.19 -5.99
CA ALA A 172 -6.98 -17.34 -5.81
C ALA A 172 -6.58 -17.36 -4.34
N LEU A 173 -7.13 -16.47 -3.52
CA LEU A 173 -6.85 -16.41 -2.08
C LEU A 173 -7.43 -17.62 -1.35
N PHE A 174 -8.63 -18.09 -1.71
CA PHE A 174 -9.24 -19.26 -1.08
C PHE A 174 -8.52 -20.57 -1.39
N ALA A 175 -7.86 -20.64 -2.56
CA ALA A 175 -7.01 -21.76 -2.94
C ALA A 175 -5.57 -21.64 -2.41
N SER A 176 -5.20 -20.51 -1.83
CA SER A 176 -3.86 -20.26 -1.31
C SER A 176 -3.66 -20.86 0.09
N ASN A 177 -2.39 -20.99 0.49
CA ASN A 177 -2.01 -21.36 1.86
C ASN A 177 -1.62 -20.14 2.70
N GLU A 178 -2.01 -18.93 2.31
CA GLU A 178 -1.64 -17.69 3.00
C GLU A 178 -2.22 -17.66 4.42
N GLN A 179 -1.39 -17.29 5.39
CA GLN A 179 -1.73 -17.29 6.81
C GLN A 179 -1.81 -15.88 7.42
N ALA A 180 -1.19 -14.90 6.78
CA ALA A 180 -1.14 -13.52 7.24
C ALA A 180 -1.24 -12.58 6.03
N VAL A 181 -1.96 -11.47 6.19
CA VAL A 181 -2.28 -10.52 5.12
C VAL A 181 -1.95 -9.11 5.54
N TYR A 182 -1.13 -8.39 4.76
CA TYR A 182 -1.24 -6.94 4.69
C TYR A 182 -2.33 -6.61 3.68
N PHE A 183 -3.38 -5.96 4.17
CA PHE A 183 -4.46 -5.50 3.32
C PHE A 183 -4.23 -4.04 2.97
N ASP A 184 -4.31 -3.72 1.70
CA ASP A 184 -4.03 -2.40 1.18
C ASP A 184 -5.20 -1.94 0.30
N ILE A 185 -5.64 -0.70 0.51
CA ILE A 185 -6.66 -0.07 -0.31
C ILE A 185 -6.15 1.29 -0.76
N ASP A 186 -5.91 1.42 -2.06
CA ASP A 186 -5.93 2.73 -2.69
C ASP A 186 -7.38 3.16 -2.93
N LEU A 187 -7.74 4.36 -2.47
CA LEU A 187 -9.08 4.90 -2.70
C LEU A 187 -9.35 5.14 -4.20
N ASP A 188 -8.33 5.34 -5.01
CA ASP A 188 -8.50 5.57 -6.44
C ASP A 188 -9.05 4.36 -7.20
N PHE A 189 -8.97 3.15 -6.62
CA PHE A 189 -9.58 1.92 -7.13
C PHE A 189 -11.10 2.05 -7.38
N PHE A 190 -11.75 2.93 -6.60
CA PHE A 190 -13.17 3.25 -6.71
C PHE A 190 -13.47 4.31 -7.78
N THR A 191 -12.46 4.80 -8.48
CA THR A 191 -12.57 5.69 -9.65
C THR A 191 -12.56 4.84 -10.91
N TYR A 192 -13.55 4.97 -11.79
CA TYR A 192 -13.58 4.24 -13.07
C TYR A 192 -12.84 4.98 -14.17
N ARG A 193 -12.98 6.30 -14.21
CA ARG A 193 -12.25 7.17 -15.14
C ARG A 193 -11.54 8.25 -14.33
N ASN A 194 -10.26 8.40 -14.57
CA ASN A 194 -9.38 9.43 -14.03
C ASN A 194 -8.71 10.20 -15.19
N HIS A 195 -7.72 11.06 -14.90
CA HIS A 195 -7.02 11.83 -15.93
C HIS A 195 -6.10 10.98 -16.82
N PHE A 196 -5.76 9.74 -16.42
CA PHE A 196 -5.04 8.77 -17.26
C PHE A 196 -5.97 7.97 -18.18
N SER A 197 -7.27 8.00 -17.93
CA SER A 197 -8.26 7.34 -18.77
C SER A 197 -8.45 8.11 -20.09
N GLU A 198 -8.72 7.39 -21.19
CA GLU A 198 -9.03 8.01 -22.48
C GLU A 198 -10.10 9.11 -22.33
N GLY A 199 -9.81 10.34 -22.76
CA GLY A 199 -10.71 11.50 -22.64
C GLY A 199 -10.42 12.47 -21.48
N GLY A 200 -9.39 12.22 -20.67
CA GLY A 200 -8.48 13.21 -20.07
C GLY A 200 -8.99 14.21 -19.02
N ASN A 201 -10.29 14.35 -18.72
CA ASN A 201 -10.75 15.33 -17.70
C ASN A 201 -12.06 14.95 -16.96
N SER A 202 -12.68 13.80 -17.27
CA SER A 202 -13.95 13.41 -16.64
C SER A 202 -13.75 12.31 -15.62
N PHE A 203 -14.06 12.59 -14.36
CA PHE A 203 -14.07 11.58 -13.31
C PHE A 203 -15.41 10.86 -13.23
N THR A 204 -15.37 9.53 -13.22
CA THR A 204 -16.53 8.68 -12.91
C THR A 204 -16.17 7.70 -11.81
N TYR A 205 -17.16 7.26 -11.04
CA TYR A 205 -16.93 6.55 -9.78
C TYR A 205 -17.75 5.27 -9.70
N MET A 206 -17.21 4.29 -8.98
CA MET A 206 -17.96 3.13 -8.54
C MET A 206 -19.16 3.58 -7.71
N PRO A 207 -20.38 3.10 -7.99
CA PRO A 207 -21.53 3.40 -7.16
C PRO A 207 -21.29 2.96 -5.72
N LYS A 208 -21.66 3.81 -4.74
CA LYS A 208 -21.50 3.52 -3.30
C LYS A 208 -22.01 2.13 -2.91
N ALA A 209 -23.17 1.71 -3.42
CA ALA A 209 -23.74 0.39 -3.13
C ALA A 209 -22.83 -0.77 -3.59
N LYS A 210 -22.06 -0.59 -4.67
CA LYS A 210 -21.09 -1.58 -5.15
C LYS A 210 -19.83 -1.59 -4.28
N ILE A 211 -19.35 -0.43 -3.84
CA ILE A 211 -18.23 -0.32 -2.88
C ILE A 211 -18.60 -1.03 -1.57
N VAL A 212 -19.77 -0.70 -1.00
CA VAL A 212 -20.31 -1.31 0.22
C VAL A 212 -20.45 -2.83 0.07
N LYS A 213 -20.96 -3.32 -1.07
CA LYS A 213 -21.08 -4.77 -1.31
C LYS A 213 -19.72 -5.46 -1.41
N LEU A 214 -18.75 -4.83 -2.07
CA LEU A 214 -17.40 -5.38 -2.24
C LEU A 214 -16.66 -5.51 -0.91
N LEU A 215 -16.84 -4.52 -0.04
CA LEU A 215 -16.09 -4.36 1.20
C LEU A 215 -16.90 -4.70 2.45
N ALA A 216 -18.08 -5.30 2.33
CA ALA A 216 -18.88 -5.62 3.49
C ALA A 216 -18.11 -6.57 4.41
N ALA A 217 -18.14 -6.35 5.73
CA ALA A 217 -17.40 -7.19 6.69
C ALA A 217 -17.86 -8.67 6.68
N ASP A 218 -19.07 -8.94 6.19
CA ASP A 218 -19.63 -10.28 5.99
C ASP A 218 -19.41 -10.83 4.56
N ALA A 219 -18.77 -10.08 3.67
CA ALA A 219 -18.39 -10.57 2.35
C ALA A 219 -17.30 -11.66 2.50
N PRO A 220 -17.39 -12.81 1.80
CA PRO A 220 -16.45 -13.92 1.97
C PRO A 220 -14.98 -13.54 1.85
N LEU A 221 -14.63 -12.75 0.82
CA LEU A 221 -13.28 -12.23 0.63
C LEU A 221 -12.80 -11.41 1.85
N ILE A 222 -13.64 -10.50 2.36
CA ILE A 222 -13.28 -9.63 3.48
C ILE A 222 -13.17 -10.42 4.78
N GLN A 223 -14.06 -11.38 5.03
CA GLN A 223 -13.92 -12.28 6.19
C GLN A 223 -12.61 -13.07 6.13
N TRP A 224 -12.25 -13.57 4.95
CA TRP A 224 -10.99 -14.29 4.75
C TRP A 224 -9.79 -13.39 5.06
N ILE A 225 -9.79 -12.14 4.58
CA ILE A 225 -8.75 -11.14 4.87
C ILE A 225 -8.71 -10.79 6.35
N PHE A 226 -9.86 -10.44 6.95
CA PHE A 226 -9.97 -9.99 8.35
C PHE A 226 -9.55 -11.07 9.34
N SER A 227 -9.76 -12.35 9.04
CA SER A 227 -9.26 -13.45 9.88
C SER A 227 -7.73 -13.57 9.90
N ARG A 228 -7.04 -13.02 8.89
CA ARG A 228 -5.58 -13.14 8.65
C ARG A 228 -4.84 -11.81 8.75
N LEU A 229 -5.53 -10.73 9.12
CA LEU A 229 -4.99 -9.39 9.00
C LEU A 229 -3.76 -9.18 9.90
N ALA A 230 -2.66 -8.75 9.31
CA ALA A 230 -1.42 -8.40 10.00
C ALA A 230 -1.16 -6.89 10.00
N GLY A 231 -1.80 -6.15 9.10
CA GLY A 231 -1.72 -4.70 8.97
C GLY A 231 -2.68 -4.22 7.88
N PHE A 232 -3.14 -2.99 7.98
CA PHE A 232 -4.09 -2.40 7.03
C PHE A 232 -3.64 -1.01 6.59
N THR A 233 -3.34 -0.84 5.31
CA THR A 233 -2.99 0.45 4.71
C THR A 233 -4.15 1.02 3.89
N ILE A 234 -4.34 2.33 3.97
CA ILE A 234 -5.30 3.10 3.18
C ILE A 234 -4.58 4.31 2.58
N ALA A 235 -4.45 4.34 1.25
CA ALA A 235 -3.92 5.47 0.51
C ALA A 235 -5.07 6.33 -0.01
N THR A 236 -5.00 7.65 0.23
CA THR A 236 -6.11 8.55 -0.10
C THR A 236 -6.03 9.17 -1.50
N GLU A 237 -4.83 9.21 -2.08
CA GLU A 237 -4.49 9.72 -3.42
C GLU A 237 -5.48 10.72 -4.04
N PRO A 238 -5.56 11.94 -3.48
CA PRO A 238 -6.53 12.95 -3.93
C PRO A 238 -6.47 13.24 -5.42
N GLU A 239 -5.30 13.20 -6.05
CA GLU A 239 -5.13 13.51 -7.47
C GLU A 239 -5.87 12.52 -8.37
N PHE A 240 -5.77 11.22 -8.09
CA PHE A 240 -6.41 10.15 -8.87
C PHE A 240 -7.90 9.97 -8.52
N CYS A 241 -8.32 10.45 -7.34
CA CYS A 241 -9.73 10.50 -6.95
C CYS A 241 -10.51 11.70 -7.54
N GLY A 242 -9.85 12.69 -8.17
CA GLY A 242 -10.48 13.93 -8.65
C GLY A 242 -10.60 15.03 -7.60
N GLY A 243 -9.63 15.07 -6.68
CA GLY A 243 -9.43 16.08 -5.64
C GLY A 243 -9.72 15.59 -4.23
N ILE A 244 -9.23 16.33 -3.23
CA ILE A 244 -9.34 16.01 -1.80
C ILE A 244 -10.79 15.78 -1.32
N SER A 245 -11.74 16.56 -1.85
CA SER A 245 -13.16 16.41 -1.51
C SER A 245 -13.75 15.08 -2.00
N LYS A 246 -13.19 14.48 -3.04
CA LYS A 246 -13.67 13.22 -3.61
C LYS A 246 -13.02 12.04 -2.90
N SER A 247 -11.71 12.09 -2.71
CA SER A 247 -10.97 11.15 -1.86
C SER A 247 -11.60 11.01 -0.47
N ASN A 248 -11.87 12.13 0.23
CA ASN A 248 -12.50 12.09 1.55
C ASN A 248 -13.93 11.49 1.54
N LYS A 249 -14.67 11.59 0.42
CA LYS A 249 -15.98 10.92 0.29
C LYS A 249 -15.85 9.41 0.14
N LEU A 250 -14.77 8.93 -0.48
CA LEU A 250 -14.47 7.50 -0.58
C LEU A 250 -13.99 6.97 0.78
N LEU A 251 -13.14 7.72 1.48
CA LEU A 251 -12.73 7.40 2.85
C LEU A 251 -13.92 7.32 3.81
N ASP A 252 -14.88 8.26 3.71
CA ASP A 252 -16.11 8.25 4.51
C ASP A 252 -16.95 6.97 4.28
N ILE A 253 -16.88 6.35 3.09
CA ILE A 253 -17.53 5.05 2.86
C ILE A 253 -16.83 3.96 3.65
N LEU A 254 -15.49 3.89 3.63
CA LEU A 254 -14.72 2.93 4.44
C LEU A 254 -14.96 3.12 5.93
N ASN A 255 -14.88 4.37 6.42
CA ASN A 255 -15.14 4.70 7.82
C ASN A 255 -16.50 4.18 8.27
N LYS A 256 -17.56 4.49 7.52
CA LYS A 256 -18.92 4.04 7.86
C LYS A 256 -19.11 2.53 7.77
N LEU A 257 -18.24 1.83 7.05
CA LEU A 257 -18.31 0.38 6.85
C LEU A 257 -17.58 -0.36 7.96
N TYR A 258 -16.40 0.12 8.34
CA TYR A 258 -15.50 -0.61 9.23
C TYR A 258 -15.36 -0.03 10.63
N PHE A 259 -15.62 1.26 10.84
CA PHE A 259 -15.28 1.92 12.10
C PHE A 259 -16.50 2.55 12.77
N THR A 260 -16.44 2.65 14.09
CA THR A 260 -17.37 3.40 14.94
C THR A 260 -16.60 3.94 16.16
N PRO A 261 -16.65 5.23 16.51
CA PRO A 261 -17.22 6.35 15.75
C PRO A 261 -16.55 6.55 14.37
N ASP A 262 -15.35 7.12 14.30
CA ASP A 262 -14.58 7.31 13.07
C ASP A 262 -13.12 6.93 13.33
N LEU A 263 -12.39 6.52 12.29
CA LEU A 263 -10.95 6.28 12.37
C LEU A 263 -10.23 7.52 12.91
N PHE A 264 -9.32 7.32 13.87
CA PHE A 264 -8.60 8.31 14.66
C PHE A 264 -9.43 9.06 15.71
N HIS A 265 -10.62 8.56 16.07
CA HIS A 265 -11.31 8.95 17.29
C HIS A 265 -10.78 8.14 18.48
N ASP A 266 -10.68 8.74 19.68
CA ASP A 266 -10.11 8.08 20.88
C ASP A 266 -10.81 6.77 21.31
N GLU A 267 -12.04 6.55 20.82
CA GLU A 267 -12.88 5.37 21.09
C GLU A 267 -13.17 4.56 19.81
N CYS A 268 -12.35 4.72 18.76
CA CYS A 268 -12.55 4.01 17.51
C CYS A 268 -12.42 2.49 17.71
N GLU A 269 -13.41 1.75 17.22
CA GLU A 269 -13.41 0.29 17.17
C GLU A 269 -13.96 -0.21 15.84
N TRP A 270 -13.77 -1.51 15.58
CA TRP A 270 -14.39 -2.15 14.43
C TRP A 270 -15.90 -2.24 14.62
N LYS A 271 -16.64 -1.75 13.64
CA LYS A 271 -18.11 -1.66 13.69
C LYS A 271 -18.82 -3.03 13.75
N HIS A 272 -18.19 -4.09 13.24
CA HIS A 272 -18.79 -5.42 13.17
C HIS A 272 -18.44 -6.31 14.38
N LEU A 273 -17.58 -5.86 15.28
CA LEU A 273 -17.22 -6.57 16.51
C LEU A 273 -18.24 -6.37 17.63
#